data_AF-A0A0G1WTY1-F1
#
_entry.id   AF-A0A0G1WTY1-F1
#
_cell.length_a   1.000
_cell.length_b   1.000
_cell.length_c   1.000
_cell.angle_alpha   90.00
_cell.angle_beta   90.00
_cell.angle_gamma   90.00
#
_symmetry.space_group_name_H-M   'P 1'
#
loop_
_entity.id
_entity.type
_entity.pdbx_description
1 polymer ?
#
loop_
_entity_poly.entity_id
_entity_poly.type
_entity_poly.pdbx_seq_one_letter_code
_entity_poly.pdbx_strand_id
1 'polypeptide(L)'
;LCYAAHKASLPVVAWVYPRGSSFAKENSGSATVRKALAEAKELGLAVDETPTIVAYAARAAFELGADMAKIKYSGSEESFRWAVRCAAGTKVVMSGGPKTKTAEEFLAQVAAVMQAGGAGVAVGRNVWQLPEKEALEISRKLHDIIFGEQRQ
;
A
#
# COMPACT_ATOMS: atom_id res chain seq x y z
N LEU A 1 15.07 -1.32 15.30
CA LEU A 1 15.34 -0.20 14.38
C LEU A 1 14.53 1.03 14.74
N CYS A 2 13.19 0.94 14.80
CA CYS A 2 12.32 2.10 15.09
C CYS A 2 12.73 2.87 16.36
N TYR A 3 12.94 2.15 17.46
CA TYR A 3 13.46 2.72 18.71
C TYR A 3 14.75 3.54 18.55
N ALA A 4 15.71 3.05 17.76
CA ALA A 4 16.99 3.74 17.56
C ALA A 4 16.81 5.00 16.68
N ALA A 5 15.97 4.93 15.65
CA ALA A 5 15.65 6.08 14.80
C ALA A 5 14.92 7.17 15.59
N HIS A 6 13.93 6.79 16.41
CA HIS A 6 13.20 7.73 17.24
C HIS A 6 14.06 8.38 18.32
N LYS A 7 15.03 7.67 18.90
CA LYS A 7 16.06 8.27 19.78
C LYS A 7 16.92 9.33 19.08
N ALA A 8 17.07 9.23 17.77
CA ALA A 8 17.77 10.20 16.93
C ALA A 8 16.81 11.21 16.27
N SER A 9 15.54 11.25 16.67
CA SER A 9 14.50 12.12 16.10
C SER A 9 14.29 11.95 14.59
N LEU A 10 14.52 10.73 14.07
CA LEU A 10 14.28 10.39 12.66
C LEU A 10 12.97 9.62 12.49
N PRO A 11 12.12 10.00 11.51
CA PRO A 11 10.92 9.24 11.18
C PRO A 11 11.26 7.92 10.49
N VAL A 12 10.38 6.93 10.65
CA VAL A 12 10.54 5.59 10.11
C VAL A 12 9.42 5.26 9.13
N VAL A 13 9.82 4.98 7.90
CA VAL A 13 8.93 4.42 6.87
C VAL A 13 9.18 2.93 6.74
N ALA A 14 8.24 2.11 7.21
CA ALA A 14 8.32 0.66 7.15
C ALA A 14 7.70 0.13 5.84
N TRP A 15 8.49 -0.59 5.06
CA TRP A 15 8.00 -1.33 3.90
C TRP A 15 7.59 -2.73 4.35
N VAL A 16 6.28 -2.97 4.43
CA VAL A 16 5.75 -4.22 5.01
C VAL A 16 5.07 -5.04 3.92
N TYR A 17 5.76 -6.08 3.47
CA TYR A 17 5.23 -7.05 2.49
C TYR A 17 5.33 -8.46 3.08
N PRO A 18 4.28 -8.96 3.74
CA PRO A 18 4.26 -10.33 4.23
C PRO A 18 4.44 -11.30 3.05
N ARG A 19 5.55 -12.04 3.06
CA ARG A 19 5.96 -12.96 2.00
C ARG A 19 6.70 -14.15 2.60
N GLY A 20 6.95 -15.15 1.77
CA GLY A 20 7.70 -16.35 2.11
C GLY A 20 6.88 -17.61 1.88
N SER A 21 7.55 -18.76 1.90
CA SER A 21 6.92 -20.06 1.60
C SER A 21 5.78 -20.41 2.56
N SER A 22 5.76 -19.85 3.76
CA SER A 22 4.66 -20.00 4.73
C SER A 22 3.34 -19.38 4.27
N PHE A 23 3.39 -18.37 3.40
CA PHE A 23 2.20 -17.71 2.83
C PHE A 23 1.63 -18.43 1.59
N ALA A 24 2.31 -19.47 1.11
CA ALA A 24 1.90 -20.26 -0.05
C ALA A 24 1.30 -21.63 0.32
N LYS A 25 1.18 -21.94 1.61
CA LYS A 25 0.72 -23.26 2.09
C LYS A 25 -0.78 -23.25 2.38
N GLU A 26 -1.57 -23.96 1.60
CA GLU A 26 -3.01 -24.14 1.82
C GLU A 26 -3.32 -24.80 3.18
N ASN A 27 -2.45 -25.69 3.63
CA ASN A 27 -2.53 -26.33 4.96
C ASN A 27 -1.90 -25.49 6.08
N SER A 28 -1.73 -24.18 5.90
CA SER A 28 -1.16 -23.29 6.93
C SER A 28 -1.97 -23.35 8.22
N GLY A 29 -1.29 -23.42 9.37
CA GLY A 29 -1.91 -23.34 10.69
C GLY A 29 -2.54 -21.98 11.00
N SER A 30 -2.12 -20.92 10.30
CA SER A 30 -2.64 -19.56 10.48
C SER A 30 -3.97 -19.35 9.75
N ALA A 31 -5.02 -19.00 10.50
CA ALA A 31 -6.33 -18.65 9.95
C ALA A 31 -6.25 -17.46 8.97
N THR A 32 -5.39 -16.47 9.27
CA THR A 32 -5.12 -15.31 8.41
C THR A 32 -4.57 -15.74 7.05
N VAL A 33 -3.62 -16.69 7.02
CA VAL A 33 -3.04 -17.19 5.76
C VAL A 33 -4.08 -17.98 4.96
N ARG A 34 -4.87 -18.85 5.61
CA ARG A 34 -5.93 -19.59 4.92
C ARG A 34 -6.97 -18.66 4.29
N LYS A 35 -7.38 -17.62 5.02
CA LYS A 35 -8.30 -16.59 4.50
C LYS A 35 -7.70 -15.85 3.30
N ALA A 36 -6.43 -15.42 3.41
CA ALA A 36 -5.73 -14.77 2.33
C ALA A 36 -5.63 -15.64 1.06
N LEU A 37 -5.37 -16.94 1.21
CA LEU A 37 -5.32 -17.86 0.06
C LEU A 37 -6.69 -18.01 -0.63
N ALA A 38 -7.79 -18.01 0.13
CA ALA A 38 -9.13 -17.99 -0.44
C ALA A 38 -9.40 -16.67 -1.19
N GLU A 39 -9.10 -15.52 -0.57
CA GLU A 39 -9.23 -14.20 -1.19
C GLU A 39 -8.39 -14.09 -2.47
N ALA A 40 -7.16 -14.62 -2.48
CA ALA A 40 -6.28 -14.62 -3.65
C ALA A 40 -6.93 -15.35 -4.84
N LYS A 41 -7.54 -16.50 -4.59
CA LYS A 41 -8.22 -17.30 -5.62
C LYS A 41 -9.49 -16.62 -6.13
N GLU A 42 -10.29 -16.04 -5.23
CA GLU A 42 -11.54 -15.37 -5.58
C GLU A 42 -11.32 -14.07 -6.37
N LEU A 43 -10.35 -13.26 -5.95
CA LEU A 43 -10.09 -11.93 -6.50
C LEU A 43 -9.04 -11.94 -7.63
N GLY A 44 -8.35 -13.06 -7.86
CA GLY A 44 -7.25 -13.15 -8.82
C GLY A 44 -6.03 -12.31 -8.43
N LEU A 45 -5.80 -12.12 -7.12
CA LEU A 45 -4.71 -11.31 -6.58
C LEU A 45 -3.54 -12.18 -6.12
N ALA A 46 -2.33 -11.62 -6.12
CA ALA A 46 -1.23 -12.23 -5.39
C ALA A 46 -1.53 -12.24 -3.88
N VAL A 47 -1.06 -13.26 -3.15
CA VAL A 47 -1.35 -13.40 -1.71
C VAL A 47 -0.94 -12.14 -0.92
N ASP A 48 0.20 -11.51 -1.25
CA ASP A 48 0.68 -10.29 -0.59
C ASP A 48 -0.09 -9.01 -0.98
N GLU A 49 -1.10 -9.13 -1.84
CA GLU A 49 -2.01 -8.06 -2.31
C GLU A 49 -3.45 -8.32 -1.85
N THR A 50 -3.72 -9.43 -1.16
CA THR A 50 -5.06 -9.73 -0.65
C THR A 50 -5.47 -8.78 0.47
N PRO A 51 -6.78 -8.44 0.60
CA PRO A 51 -7.29 -7.58 1.66
C PRO A 51 -6.81 -7.96 3.06
N THR A 52 -6.82 -9.25 3.38
CA THR A 52 -6.38 -9.76 4.69
C THR A 52 -4.89 -9.51 4.94
N ILE A 53 -4.02 -9.74 3.94
CA ILE A 53 -2.58 -9.57 4.11
C ILE A 53 -2.18 -8.10 4.09
N VAL A 54 -2.82 -7.28 3.27
CA VAL A 54 -2.58 -5.82 3.24
C VAL A 54 -2.98 -5.18 4.58
N ALA A 55 -4.11 -5.58 5.16
CA ALA A 55 -4.51 -5.12 6.50
C ALA A 55 -3.55 -5.61 7.60
N TYR A 56 -3.07 -6.86 7.51
CA TYR A 56 -2.06 -7.36 8.43
C TYR A 56 -0.74 -6.57 8.31
N ALA A 57 -0.29 -6.27 7.09
CA ALA A 57 0.89 -5.46 6.85
C ALA A 57 0.80 -4.07 7.51
N ALA A 58 -0.36 -3.42 7.38
CA ALA A 58 -0.62 -2.12 8.00
C ALA A 58 -0.57 -2.21 9.54
N ARG A 59 -1.23 -3.23 10.12
CA ARG A 59 -1.20 -3.44 11.57
C ARG A 59 0.21 -3.75 12.08
N ALA A 60 0.96 -4.58 11.36
CA ALA A 60 2.34 -4.91 11.74
C ALA A 60 3.25 -3.68 11.76
N ALA A 61 3.08 -2.74 10.81
CA ALA A 61 3.84 -1.49 10.82
C ALA A 61 3.57 -0.65 12.09
N PHE A 62 2.30 -0.55 12.50
CA PHE A 62 1.91 0.11 13.74
C PHE A 62 2.53 -0.56 14.97
N GLU A 63 2.41 -1.87 15.09
CA GLU A 63 2.97 -2.63 16.24
C GLU A 63 4.50 -2.52 16.33
N LEU A 64 5.18 -2.34 15.20
CA LEU A 64 6.63 -2.10 15.15
C LEU A 64 7.03 -0.66 15.49
N GLY A 65 6.07 0.26 15.66
CA GLY A 65 6.31 1.67 15.93
C GLY A 65 6.81 2.44 14.70
N ALA A 66 6.36 2.09 13.50
CA ALA A 66 6.64 2.89 12.31
C ALA A 66 5.77 4.16 12.29
N ASP A 67 6.30 5.27 11.80
CA ASP A 67 5.53 6.51 11.59
C ASP A 67 4.68 6.42 10.31
N MET A 68 5.18 5.66 9.33
CA MET A 68 4.50 5.42 8.06
C MET A 68 4.70 3.98 7.59
N ALA A 69 3.63 3.38 7.08
CA ALA A 69 3.60 2.06 6.47
C ALA A 69 3.48 2.19 4.96
N LYS A 70 4.39 1.56 4.21
CA LYS A 70 4.22 1.32 2.78
C LYS A 70 3.75 -0.11 2.54
N ILE A 71 2.53 -0.24 2.03
CA ILE A 71 1.85 -1.53 1.82
C ILE A 71 1.38 -1.67 0.37
N LYS A 72 1.04 -2.89 -0.06
CA LYS A 72 0.47 -3.12 -1.39
C LYS A 72 -0.96 -2.59 -1.50
N TYR A 73 -1.45 -2.36 -2.72
CA TYR A 73 -2.86 -2.07 -2.97
C TYR A 73 -3.68 -3.36 -2.90
N SER A 74 -4.85 -3.30 -2.27
CA SER A 74 -5.73 -4.46 -2.06
C SER A 74 -6.83 -4.63 -3.11
N GLY A 75 -6.76 -3.86 -4.20
CA GLY A 75 -7.67 -3.96 -5.34
C GLY A 75 -8.92 -3.08 -5.24
N SER A 76 -9.30 -2.60 -4.06
CA SER A 76 -10.45 -1.71 -3.88
C SER A 76 -10.27 -0.67 -2.78
N GLU A 77 -10.99 0.45 -2.90
CA GLU A 77 -11.08 1.48 -1.87
C GLU A 77 -11.55 0.91 -0.51
N GLU A 78 -12.60 0.07 -0.51
CA GLU A 78 -13.17 -0.49 0.72
C GLU A 78 -12.16 -1.37 1.48
N SER A 79 -11.49 -2.28 0.78
CA SER A 79 -10.48 -3.15 1.38
C SER A 79 -9.27 -2.35 1.86
N PHE A 80 -8.86 -1.31 1.12
CA PHE A 80 -7.74 -0.46 1.51
C PHE A 80 -8.11 0.43 2.71
N ARG A 81 -9.36 0.89 2.79
CA ARG A 81 -9.89 1.65 3.95
C ARG A 81 -9.85 0.80 5.23
N TRP A 82 -10.08 -0.50 5.11
CA TRP A 82 -9.89 -1.42 6.24
C TRP A 82 -8.42 -1.49 6.67
N ALA A 83 -7.48 -1.60 5.72
CA ALA A 83 -6.05 -1.59 6.04
C ALA A 83 -5.60 -0.28 6.71
N VAL A 84 -6.08 0.87 6.23
CA VAL A 84 -5.84 2.18 6.86
C VAL A 84 -6.35 2.20 8.30
N ARG A 85 -7.56 1.69 8.56
CA ARG A 85 -8.09 1.57 9.93
C ARG A 85 -7.21 0.69 10.82
N CYS A 86 -6.72 -0.44 10.29
CA CYS A 86 -5.81 -1.33 11.02
C CYS A 86 -4.45 -0.72 11.35
N ALA A 87 -4.03 0.34 10.65
CA ALA A 87 -2.78 1.06 10.90
C ALA A 87 -2.81 1.93 12.16
N ALA A 88 -3.98 2.11 12.80
CA ALA A 88 -4.15 2.72 14.11
C ALA A 88 -3.41 4.07 14.32
N GLY A 89 -3.43 4.93 13.30
CA GLY A 89 -2.78 6.25 13.33
C GLY A 89 -1.44 6.32 12.60
N THR A 90 -0.80 5.18 12.32
CA THR A 90 0.36 5.10 11.40
C THR A 90 -0.08 5.57 10.01
N LYS A 91 0.68 6.46 9.37
CA LYS A 91 0.34 6.93 8.02
C LYS A 91 0.51 5.79 7.03
N VAL A 92 -0.42 5.63 6.09
CA VAL A 92 -0.36 4.54 5.10
C VAL A 92 -0.14 5.10 3.72
N VAL A 93 0.92 4.69 3.05
CA VAL A 93 1.16 5.01 1.63
C VAL A 93 1.10 3.74 0.79
N MET A 94 0.45 3.84 -0.38
CA MET A 94 0.38 2.72 -1.31
C MET A 94 1.73 2.50 -2.00
N SER A 95 2.11 1.23 -2.17
CA SER A 95 3.17 0.83 -3.08
C SER A 95 2.71 0.93 -4.52
N GLY A 96 3.42 1.69 -5.35
CA GLY A 96 3.03 1.90 -6.75
C GLY A 96 3.02 0.66 -7.66
N GLY A 97 3.40 -0.53 -7.18
CA GLY A 97 3.23 -1.78 -7.94
C GLY A 97 4.08 -1.89 -9.22
N PRO A 98 3.86 -2.96 -10.02
CA PRO A 98 4.31 -3.04 -11.42
C PRO A 98 3.74 -1.90 -12.26
N LYS A 99 4.31 -1.68 -13.45
CA LYS A 99 3.74 -0.72 -14.41
C LYS A 99 2.35 -1.20 -14.83
N THR A 100 1.33 -0.36 -14.68
CA THR A 100 -0.04 -0.64 -15.12
C THR A 100 -0.14 -0.58 -16.64
N LYS A 101 -1.27 -1.02 -17.21
CA LYS A 101 -1.46 -0.99 -18.66
C LYS A 101 -1.64 0.45 -19.15
N THR A 102 -2.31 1.28 -18.37
CA THR A 102 -2.55 2.69 -18.67
C THR A 102 -2.24 3.59 -17.48
N ALA A 103 -1.98 4.87 -17.73
CA ALA A 103 -1.77 5.85 -16.67
C ALA A 103 -3.06 6.09 -15.86
N GLU A 104 -4.21 6.03 -16.54
CA GLU A 104 -5.54 6.21 -15.94
C GLU A 104 -5.83 5.12 -14.91
N GLU A 105 -5.45 3.87 -15.20
CA GLU A 105 -5.59 2.75 -14.25
C GLU A 105 -4.81 3.03 -12.96
N PHE A 106 -3.56 3.51 -13.08
CA PHE A 106 -2.74 3.84 -11.93
C PHE A 106 -3.28 5.05 -11.15
N LEU A 107 -3.71 6.10 -11.85
CA LEU A 107 -4.30 7.28 -11.23
C LEU A 107 -5.59 6.95 -10.47
N ALA A 108 -6.42 6.05 -11.01
CA ALA A 108 -7.62 5.57 -10.35
C ALA A 108 -7.31 4.80 -9.05
N GLN A 109 -6.25 3.97 -9.05
CA GLN A 109 -5.79 3.30 -7.82
C GLN A 109 -5.33 4.32 -6.77
N VAL A 110 -4.59 5.36 -7.17
CA VAL A 110 -4.13 6.42 -6.25
C VAL A 110 -5.32 7.21 -5.70
N ALA A 111 -6.31 7.54 -6.53
CA ALA A 111 -7.54 8.21 -6.08
C ALA A 111 -8.30 7.37 -5.05
N ALA A 112 -8.47 6.06 -5.30
CA ALA A 112 -9.10 5.13 -4.35
C ALA A 112 -8.33 5.05 -3.02
N VAL A 113 -6.99 5.09 -3.06
CA VAL A 113 -6.15 5.13 -1.84
C VAL A 113 -6.38 6.40 -1.03
N MET A 114 -6.44 7.56 -1.69
CA MET A 114 -6.73 8.83 -1.00
C MET A 114 -8.13 8.81 -0.40
N GLN A 115 -9.14 8.37 -1.16
CA GLN A 115 -10.52 8.23 -0.67
C GLN A 115 -10.61 7.28 0.52
N ALA A 116 -9.84 6.19 0.53
CA ALA A 116 -9.73 5.23 1.63
C ALA A 116 -9.10 5.81 2.92
N GLY A 117 -8.55 7.02 2.88
CA GLY A 117 -7.85 7.67 4.01
C GLY A 117 -6.34 7.39 4.03
N GLY A 118 -5.78 6.90 2.91
CA GLY A 118 -4.33 6.81 2.74
C GLY A 118 -3.66 8.18 2.72
N ALA A 119 -2.38 8.21 3.05
CA ALA A 119 -1.55 9.41 3.09
C ALA A 119 -0.82 9.69 1.76
N GLY A 120 -1.04 8.87 0.73
CA GLY A 120 -0.43 9.03 -0.59
C GLY A 120 0.14 7.74 -1.18
N VAL A 121 1.13 7.90 -2.06
CA VAL A 121 1.78 6.81 -2.79
C VAL A 121 3.29 6.95 -2.75
N ALA A 122 3.99 5.82 -2.64
CA ALA A 122 5.42 5.74 -2.91
C ALA A 122 5.60 4.91 -4.21
N VAL A 123 5.81 5.65 -5.31
CA VAL A 123 5.78 5.16 -6.69
C VAL A 123 7.15 5.27 -7.36
N GLY A 124 7.42 4.36 -8.30
CA GLY A 124 8.59 4.41 -9.17
C GLY A 124 8.24 4.06 -10.61
N ARG A 125 8.05 2.77 -10.89
CA ARG A 125 7.87 2.23 -12.25
C ARG A 125 6.74 2.90 -13.06
N ASN A 126 5.62 3.25 -12.42
CA ASN A 126 4.52 3.98 -13.05
C ASN A 126 4.84 5.45 -13.39
N VAL A 127 6.04 5.95 -13.06
CA VAL A 127 6.49 7.31 -13.40
C VAL A 127 7.73 7.25 -14.29
N TRP A 128 8.85 6.72 -13.79
CA TRP A 128 10.14 6.87 -14.49
C TRP A 128 10.36 5.89 -15.65
N GLN A 129 9.49 4.89 -15.83
CA GLN A 129 9.49 4.02 -17.04
C GLN A 129 8.56 4.53 -18.15
N LEU A 130 8.08 5.76 -18.03
CA LEU A 130 7.35 6.46 -19.09
C LEU A 130 8.31 7.39 -19.83
N PRO A 131 8.01 7.74 -21.10
CA PRO A 131 8.67 8.86 -21.76
C PRO A 131 8.60 10.13 -20.91
N GLU A 132 9.64 10.96 -20.97
CA GLU A 132 9.80 12.12 -20.08
C GLU A 132 8.55 13.01 -20.00
N LYS A 133 7.92 13.31 -21.14
CA LYS A 133 6.70 14.13 -21.20
C LYS A 133 5.54 13.50 -20.39
N GLU A 134 5.34 12.20 -20.53
CA GLU A 134 4.31 11.44 -19.81
C GLU A 134 4.65 11.32 -18.33
N ALA A 135 5.93 11.11 -17.98
CA ALA A 135 6.40 11.06 -16.60
C ALA A 135 6.14 12.38 -15.86
N LEU A 136 6.37 13.53 -16.52
CA LEU A 136 6.06 14.85 -15.96
C LEU A 136 4.55 15.08 -15.83
N GLU A 137 3.76 14.62 -16.81
CA GLU A 137 2.30 14.75 -16.77
C GLU A 137 1.69 13.92 -15.63
N ILE A 138 2.08 12.65 -15.50
CA ILE A 138 1.57 11.79 -14.43
C ILE A 138 2.00 12.31 -13.05
N SER A 139 3.22 12.85 -12.93
CA SER A 139 3.70 13.45 -11.69
C SER A 139 2.83 14.63 -11.24
N ARG A 140 2.41 15.49 -12.17
CA ARG A 140 1.46 16.58 -11.88
C ARG A 140 0.09 16.06 -11.45
N LYS A 141 -0.47 15.09 -12.18
CA LYS A 141 -1.76 14.48 -11.83
C LYS A 141 -1.74 13.81 -10.46
N LEU A 142 -0.66 13.10 -10.12
CA LEU A 142 -0.46 12.50 -8.80
C LEU A 142 -0.40 13.56 -7.70
N HIS A 143 0.33 14.64 -7.94
CA HIS A 143 0.40 15.77 -7.01
C HIS A 143 -1.00 16.35 -6.75
N ASP A 144 -1.80 16.55 -7.78
CA ASP A 144 -3.14 17.11 -7.63
C ASP A 144 -4.09 16.17 -6.89
N ILE A 145 -4.03 14.86 -7.13
CA ILE A 145 -4.82 13.87 -6.39
C ILE A 145 -4.42 13.83 -4.91
N ILE A 146 -3.13 13.93 -4.58
CA ILE A 146 -2.63 13.76 -3.21
C ILE A 146 -2.75 15.05 -2.39
N PHE A 147 -2.51 16.21 -3.01
CA PHE A 147 -2.38 17.50 -2.31
C PHE A 147 -3.41 18.55 -2.75
N GLY A 148 -4.25 18.27 -3.74
CA GLY A 148 -5.19 19.24 -4.32
C GLY A 148 -6.27 19.72 -3.34
N GLU A 149 -6.83 18.81 -2.53
CA GLU A 149 -7.89 19.14 -1.57
C GLU A 149 -7.40 19.86 -0.31
N GLN A 150 -6.09 19.79 0.03
CA GLN A 150 -5.52 20.41 1.24
C GLN A 150 -5.16 21.89 1.07
N ARG A 151 -5.53 22.52 -0.05
CA ARG A 151 -5.25 23.94 -0.36
C ARG A 151 -6.49 24.86 -0.31
N GLN A 152 -7.62 24.39 0.22
CA GLN A 152 -8.79 25.21 0.53
C GLN A 152 -8.93 25.40 2.03
#